data_AF-A0A841FKR3-F1
#
_entry.id   AF-A0A841FKR3-F1
#
_cell.length_a   1.000
_cell.length_b   1.000
_cell.length_c   1.000
_cell.angle_alpha   90.00
_cell.angle_beta   90.00
_cell.angle_gamma   90.00
#
_symmetry.space_group_name_H-M   'P 1'
#
loop_
_entity.id
_entity.type
_entity.pdbx_description
1 polymer ?
#
loop_
_entity_poly.entity_id
_entity_poly.type
_entity_poly.pdbx_seq_one_letter_code
_entity_poly.pdbx_strand_id
1 'polypeptide(L)'
;MARLFVWPGVNPSDPGGVDVILVVDPDHDRPQEAVGRLGDWGYEGDGALHIVRTDAWIERRLVGDRLTAEVYVYDTLVKQLKLDLAEFPRRSPVDPDAVLVLSVEAVVDAELYAEADGGTAVFCAEPGVTDEQVVEAIQNEEEWPMIFRPPPTAEDLGLVGPPPSPPA
;
A
#
# COMPACT_ATOMS: atom_id res chain seq x y z
N MET A 1 9.92 10.75 -7.46
CA MET A 1 10.18 9.34 -7.86
C MET A 1 9.86 8.46 -6.67
N ALA A 2 9.06 7.42 -6.88
CA ALA A 2 8.63 6.55 -5.80
C ALA A 2 9.79 5.74 -5.21
N ARG A 3 9.76 5.56 -3.89
CA ARG A 3 10.80 4.87 -3.11
C ARG A 3 10.16 3.99 -2.05
N LEU A 4 10.85 2.92 -1.70
CA LEU A 4 10.37 1.88 -0.79
C LEU A 4 11.47 1.57 0.23
N PHE A 5 11.13 1.55 1.50
CA PHE A 5 12.07 1.21 2.57
C PHE A 5 11.34 0.58 3.77
N VAL A 6 12.13 0.02 4.69
CA VAL A 6 11.64 -0.60 5.93
C VAL A 6 12.24 0.17 7.09
N TRP A 7 11.43 0.51 8.09
CA TRP A 7 11.88 1.35 9.20
C TRP A 7 11.25 0.92 10.54
N PRO A 8 12.04 0.82 11.62
CA PRO A 8 11.52 0.48 12.94
C PRO A 8 10.98 1.71 13.68
N GLY A 9 9.90 1.52 14.44
CA GLY A 9 9.35 2.51 15.37
C GLY A 9 8.77 3.75 14.70
N VAL A 10 8.23 3.62 13.49
CA VAL A 10 7.59 4.72 12.77
C VAL A 10 6.26 5.06 13.42
N ASN A 11 5.46 4.03 13.74
CA ASN A 11 4.18 4.20 14.41
C ASN A 11 4.39 4.61 15.90
N PRO A 12 3.95 5.81 16.33
CA PRO A 12 4.08 6.24 17.73
C PRO A 12 3.32 5.34 18.71
N SER A 13 2.25 4.70 18.24
CA SER A 13 1.43 3.77 19.04
C SER A 13 2.05 2.37 19.14
N ASP A 14 3.00 2.04 18.25
CA ASP A 14 3.79 0.81 18.28
C ASP A 14 5.29 1.10 18.03
N PRO A 15 6.00 1.69 19.00
CA PRO A 15 7.38 2.12 18.82
C PRO A 15 8.37 0.95 18.68
N GLY A 16 7.93 -0.29 18.93
CA GLY A 16 8.72 -1.51 18.69
C GLY A 16 8.40 -2.18 17.35
N GLY A 17 7.38 -1.72 16.65
CA GLY A 17 6.95 -2.26 15.36
C GLY A 17 7.91 -1.92 14.24
N VAL A 18 7.83 -2.68 13.15
CA VAL A 18 8.57 -2.41 11.92
C VAL A 18 7.56 -2.16 10.81
N ASP A 19 7.72 -1.03 10.12
CA ASP A 19 6.82 -0.59 9.08
C ASP A 19 7.51 -0.64 7.71
N VAL A 20 6.74 -1.04 6.69
CA VAL A 20 7.15 -0.87 5.29
C VAL A 20 6.56 0.43 4.78
N ILE A 21 7.44 1.32 4.31
CA ILE A 21 7.07 2.66 3.85
C ILE A 21 7.28 2.76 2.35
N LEU A 22 6.23 3.15 1.64
CA LEU A 22 6.27 3.55 0.24
C LEU A 22 6.06 5.08 0.17
N VAL A 23 7.01 5.81 -0.39
CA VAL A 23 6.85 7.25 -0.61
C VAL A 23 6.63 7.48 -2.10
N VAL A 24 5.63 8.28 -2.43
CA VAL A 24 5.28 8.69 -3.79
C VAL A 24 5.34 10.20 -3.90
N ASP A 25 5.62 10.69 -5.10
CA ASP A 25 5.51 12.10 -5.44
C ASP A 25 4.32 12.28 -6.40
N PRO A 26 3.18 12.80 -5.93
CA PRO A 26 1.97 12.89 -6.74
C PRO A 26 2.10 13.82 -7.96
N ASP A 27 3.12 14.70 -7.97
CA ASP A 27 3.38 15.61 -9.09
C ASP A 27 4.38 15.05 -10.12
N HIS A 28 4.95 13.87 -9.86
CA HIS A 28 5.97 13.27 -10.72
C HIS A 28 5.41 12.65 -12.00
N ASP A 29 4.46 11.71 -11.86
CA ASP A 29 3.86 10.96 -12.95
C ASP A 29 2.47 10.43 -12.60
N ARG A 30 1.74 9.94 -13.61
CA ARG A 30 0.37 9.42 -13.46
C ARG A 30 0.25 8.26 -12.46
N PRO A 31 1.14 7.24 -12.46
CA PRO A 31 1.14 6.21 -11.43
C PRO A 31 1.21 6.75 -10.00
N GLN A 32 2.12 7.67 -9.72
CA GLN A 32 2.28 8.24 -8.38
C GLN A 32 1.15 9.20 -8.02
N GLU A 33 0.67 10.00 -8.96
CA GLU A 33 -0.55 10.83 -8.80
C GLU A 33 -1.75 9.96 -8.41
N ALA A 34 -1.94 8.84 -9.11
CA ALA A 34 -3.04 7.91 -8.87
C ALA A 34 -3.00 7.36 -7.44
N VAL A 35 -1.82 6.98 -6.95
CA VAL A 35 -1.63 6.51 -5.57
C VAL A 35 -1.90 7.64 -4.57
N GLY A 36 -1.36 8.85 -4.79
CA GLY A 36 -1.55 9.98 -3.89
C GLY A 36 -3.02 10.37 -3.73
N ARG A 37 -3.81 10.25 -4.80
CA ARG A 37 -5.26 10.55 -4.78
C ARG A 37 -6.12 9.49 -4.12
N LEU A 38 -5.57 8.33 -3.75
CA LEU A 38 -6.31 7.32 -2.98
C LEU A 38 -6.60 7.81 -1.55
N GLY A 39 -5.82 8.76 -1.03
CA GLY A 39 -6.05 9.36 0.29
C GLY A 39 -7.43 10.01 0.42
N ASP A 40 -7.96 10.57 -0.67
CA ASP A 40 -9.30 11.17 -0.72
C ASP A 40 -10.44 10.16 -0.46
N TRP A 41 -10.13 8.86 -0.57
CA TRP A 41 -11.08 7.75 -0.40
C TRP A 41 -10.80 6.92 0.86
N GLY A 42 -9.74 7.26 1.60
CA GLY A 42 -9.43 6.63 2.87
C GLY A 42 -10.40 7.06 3.97
N TYR A 43 -10.57 6.21 4.98
CA TYR A 43 -11.21 6.63 6.22
C TYR A 43 -10.16 7.03 7.25
N GLU A 44 -10.42 8.11 7.98
CA GLU A 44 -9.55 8.58 9.05
C GLU A 44 -9.66 7.67 10.28
N GLY A 45 -8.52 7.27 10.84
CA GLY A 45 -8.42 6.48 12.06
C GLY A 45 -6.97 6.35 12.51
N ASP A 46 -6.75 6.29 13.83
CA ASP A 46 -5.43 6.05 14.43
C ASP A 46 -4.28 6.92 13.87
N GLY A 47 -4.56 8.19 13.55
CA GLY A 47 -3.58 9.13 12.99
C GLY A 47 -3.21 8.85 11.52
N ALA A 48 -4.05 8.14 10.78
CA ALA A 48 -3.81 7.73 9.42
C ALA A 48 -5.09 7.72 8.55
N LEU A 49 -4.89 7.62 7.23
CA LEU A 49 -5.93 7.38 6.22
C LEU A 49 -5.93 5.91 5.83
N HIS A 50 -6.89 5.13 6.30
CA HIS A 50 -6.95 3.71 5.99
C HIS A 50 -7.67 3.46 4.67
N ILE A 51 -6.98 2.77 3.76
CA ILE A 51 -7.53 2.37 2.47
C ILE A 51 -8.21 1.01 2.61
N VAL A 52 -9.47 0.94 2.18
CA VAL A 52 -10.26 -0.29 2.27
C VAL A 52 -9.79 -1.27 1.18
N ARG A 53 -9.66 -2.56 1.51
CA ARG A 53 -9.21 -3.59 0.55
C ARG A 53 -10.10 -3.74 -0.69
N THR A 54 -11.35 -3.31 -0.62
CA THR A 54 -12.30 -3.29 -1.74
C THR A 54 -12.03 -2.17 -2.74
N ASP A 55 -11.11 -1.27 -2.40
CA ASP A 55 -10.76 -0.09 -3.19
C ASP A 55 -9.34 -0.25 -3.76
N ALA A 56 -8.39 -0.57 -2.87
CA ALA A 56 -7.01 -0.84 -3.24
C ALA A 56 -6.27 -1.65 -2.15
N TRP A 57 -5.15 -2.25 -2.53
CA TRP A 57 -4.23 -2.93 -1.62
C TRP A 57 -2.78 -2.86 -2.13
N ILE A 58 -1.83 -3.26 -1.28
CA ILE A 58 -0.43 -3.40 -1.67
C ILE A 58 0.01 -4.85 -1.52
N GLU A 59 0.53 -5.40 -2.60
CA GLU A 59 1.23 -6.69 -2.62
C GLU A 59 2.71 -6.45 -2.38
N ARG A 60 3.27 -7.15 -1.38
CA ARG A 60 4.70 -7.15 -1.09
C ARG A 60 5.28 -8.51 -1.40
N ARG A 61 6.45 -8.52 -2.06
CA ARG A 61 7.21 -9.74 -2.33
C ARG A 61 8.69 -9.50 -2.13
N LEU A 62 9.30 -10.23 -1.21
CA LEU A 62 10.74 -10.24 -0.99
C LEU A 62 11.38 -11.42 -1.73
N VAL A 63 12.42 -11.15 -2.52
CA VAL A 63 13.27 -12.17 -3.15
C VAL A 63 14.73 -11.85 -2.83
N GLY A 64 15.32 -12.59 -1.88
CA GLY A 64 16.63 -12.22 -1.34
C GLY A 64 16.50 -10.97 -0.47
N ASP A 65 17.24 -9.91 -0.82
CA ASP A 65 17.19 -8.58 -0.20
C ASP A 65 16.32 -7.58 -0.99
N ARG A 66 15.68 -8.05 -2.07
CA ARG A 66 14.96 -7.20 -3.02
C ARG A 66 13.47 -7.27 -2.77
N LEU A 67 12.93 -6.20 -2.19
CA LEU A 67 11.51 -6.04 -1.89
C LEU A 67 10.83 -5.33 -3.07
N THR A 68 9.78 -5.96 -3.59
CA THR A 68 8.84 -5.33 -4.52
C THR A 68 7.55 -4.98 -3.78
N ALA A 69 7.05 -3.76 -3.96
CA ALA A 69 5.71 -3.35 -3.57
C ALA A 69 4.90 -2.98 -4.83
N GLU A 70 3.76 -3.65 -5.02
CA GLU A 70 2.84 -3.43 -6.13
C GLU A 70 1.50 -2.91 -5.59
N VAL A 71 1.09 -1.72 -6.03
CA VAL A 71 -0.19 -1.09 -5.66
C VAL A 71 -1.26 -1.48 -6.66
N TYR A 72 -2.29 -2.16 -6.19
CA TYR A 72 -3.43 -2.60 -6.99
C TYR A 72 -4.67 -1.80 -6.61
N VAL A 73 -5.43 -1.39 -7.63
CA VAL A 73 -6.64 -0.57 -7.48
C VAL A 73 -7.75 -1.17 -8.34
N TYR A 74 -8.97 -1.27 -7.79
CA TYR A 74 -10.11 -1.78 -8.55
C TYR A 74 -10.54 -0.81 -9.67
N ASP A 75 -10.98 -1.37 -10.80
CA ASP A 75 -11.39 -0.61 -11.99
C ASP A 75 -12.41 0.50 -11.71
N THR A 76 -13.32 0.25 -10.77
CA THR A 76 -14.35 1.23 -10.37
C THR A 76 -13.72 2.49 -9.79
N LEU A 77 -12.72 2.33 -8.91
CA LEU A 77 -12.04 3.46 -8.28
C LEU A 77 -11.14 4.19 -9.28
N VAL A 78 -10.44 3.48 -10.17
CA VAL A 78 -9.65 4.11 -11.25
C VAL A 78 -10.52 5.04 -12.11
N LYS A 79 -11.74 4.62 -12.45
CA LYS A 79 -12.71 5.45 -13.18
C LYS A 79 -13.17 6.66 -12.36
N GLN A 80 -13.39 6.50 -11.05
CA GLN A 80 -13.76 7.60 -10.15
C GLN A 80 -12.63 8.63 -10.00
N LEU A 81 -11.38 8.17 -10.02
CA LEU A 81 -10.19 9.02 -10.09
C LEU A 81 -10.03 9.71 -11.46
N LYS A 82 -10.89 9.40 -12.45
CA LYS A 82 -10.87 9.94 -13.81
C LYS A 82 -9.56 9.62 -14.55
N LEU A 83 -8.99 8.46 -14.24
CA LEU A 83 -7.82 7.92 -14.91
C LEU A 83 -8.26 6.98 -16.04
N ASP A 84 -7.43 6.85 -17.07
CA ASP A 84 -7.71 5.92 -18.17
C ASP A 84 -7.19 4.52 -17.81
N LEU A 85 -8.08 3.53 -17.80
CA LEU A 85 -7.72 2.13 -17.57
C LEU A 85 -6.73 1.59 -18.61
N ALA A 86 -6.70 2.17 -19.81
CA ALA A 86 -5.73 1.78 -20.83
C ALA A 86 -4.27 2.10 -20.44
N GLU A 87 -4.06 3.05 -19.50
CA GLU A 87 -2.73 3.37 -18.96
C GLU A 87 -2.22 2.30 -17.98
N PHE A 88 -3.12 1.44 -17.47
CA PHE A 88 -2.83 0.40 -16.48
C PHE A 88 -3.21 -1.01 -16.99
N PRO A 89 -2.48 -1.55 -17.98
CA PRO A 89 -2.90 -2.78 -18.66
C PRO A 89 -2.66 -4.06 -17.83
N ARG A 90 -1.82 -4.00 -16.79
CA ARG A 90 -1.50 -5.17 -15.96
C ARG A 90 -2.57 -5.37 -14.90
N ARG A 91 -2.99 -6.62 -14.70
CA ARG A 91 -3.99 -7.03 -13.71
C ARG A 91 -3.34 -7.72 -12.51
N SER A 92 -4.01 -7.68 -11.35
CA SER A 92 -3.56 -8.45 -10.20
C SER A 92 -3.65 -9.96 -10.49
N PRO A 93 -2.67 -10.75 -10.04
CA PRO A 93 -2.77 -12.21 -10.05
C PRO A 93 -3.76 -12.75 -9.01
N VAL A 94 -4.13 -11.95 -7.99
CA VAL A 94 -5.09 -12.33 -6.93
C VAL A 94 -6.52 -12.10 -7.37
N ASP A 95 -6.80 -10.92 -7.95
CA ASP A 95 -8.12 -10.55 -8.46
C ASP A 95 -8.00 -9.80 -9.79
N PRO A 96 -8.46 -10.37 -10.92
CA PRO A 96 -8.31 -9.77 -12.23
C PRO A 96 -9.06 -8.45 -12.42
N ASP A 97 -10.02 -8.12 -11.54
CA ASP A 97 -10.77 -6.85 -11.58
C ASP A 97 -9.98 -5.66 -11.05
N ALA A 98 -8.80 -5.90 -10.45
CA ALA A 98 -7.86 -4.86 -10.06
C ALA A 98 -6.73 -4.70 -11.06
N VAL A 99 -6.34 -3.45 -11.28
CA VAL A 99 -5.19 -3.07 -12.11
C VAL A 99 -3.99 -2.73 -11.26
N LEU A 100 -2.80 -3.05 -11.77
CA LEU A 100 -1.55 -2.59 -11.22
C LEU A 100 -1.34 -1.11 -11.59
N VAL A 101 -1.32 -0.25 -10.57
CA VAL A 101 -1.13 1.20 -10.75
C VAL A 101 0.32 1.60 -10.59
N LEU A 102 1.01 1.04 -9.59
CA LEU A 102 2.40 1.37 -9.30
C LEU A 102 3.17 0.11 -8.88
N SER A 103 4.42 -0.02 -9.35
CA SER A 103 5.35 -1.07 -8.92
C SER A 103 6.67 -0.42 -8.54
N VAL A 104 7.10 -0.61 -7.31
CA VAL A 104 8.36 -0.08 -6.78
C VAL A 104 9.20 -1.23 -6.26
N GLU A 105 10.50 -1.14 -6.49
CA GLU A 105 11.47 -2.13 -6.01
C GLU A 105 12.57 -1.41 -5.24
N ALA A 106 12.99 -1.98 -4.12
CA ALA A 106 14.12 -1.51 -3.34
C ALA A 106 14.91 -2.68 -2.74
N VAL A 107 16.17 -2.40 -2.42
CA VAL A 107 16.99 -3.28 -1.58
C VAL A 107 16.69 -2.92 -0.13
N VAL A 108 16.35 -3.90 0.69
CA VAL A 108 15.99 -3.74 2.10
C VAL A 108 16.72 -4.76 2.96
N ASP A 109 16.80 -4.49 4.26
CA ASP A 109 17.24 -5.49 5.23
C ASP A 109 16.15 -6.58 5.36
N ALA A 110 16.48 -7.81 4.98
CA ALA A 110 15.56 -8.95 5.00
C ALA A 110 15.21 -9.42 6.41
N GLU A 111 16.13 -9.28 7.38
CA GLU A 111 15.89 -9.65 8.78
C GLU A 111 14.93 -8.64 9.40
N LEU A 112 15.16 -7.35 9.15
CA LEU A 112 14.25 -6.29 9.59
C LEU A 112 12.87 -6.43 8.93
N TYR A 113 12.80 -6.69 7.61
CA TYR A 113 11.53 -6.91 6.92
C TYR A 113 10.73 -8.10 7.48
N ALA A 114 11.40 -9.14 7.99
CA ALA A 114 10.71 -10.29 8.58
C ALA A 114 9.93 -9.94 9.86
N GLU A 115 10.29 -8.84 10.51
CA GLU A 115 9.58 -8.28 11.67
C GLU A 115 8.43 -7.35 11.26
N ALA A 116 8.37 -6.94 9.99
CA ALA A 116 7.37 -6.00 9.51
C ALA A 116 5.97 -6.63 9.49
N ASP A 117 4.98 -5.82 9.86
CA ASP A 117 3.59 -6.25 9.86
C ASP A 117 3.06 -6.46 8.42
N GLY A 118 1.80 -6.88 8.29
CA GLY A 118 1.16 -7.11 7.00
C GLY A 118 0.90 -5.84 6.17
N GLY A 119 0.86 -4.67 6.81
CA GLY A 119 0.48 -3.39 6.21
C GLY A 119 1.60 -2.73 5.41
N THR A 120 1.25 -1.64 4.74
CA THR A 120 2.20 -0.75 4.09
C THR A 120 1.72 0.68 4.28
N ALA A 121 2.58 1.51 4.86
CA ALA A 121 2.33 2.94 5.00
C ALA A 121 2.78 3.66 3.73
N VAL A 122 1.93 4.53 3.20
CA VAL A 122 2.20 5.29 1.98
C VAL A 122 2.16 6.79 2.28
N PHE A 123 3.20 7.49 1.83
CA PHE A 123 3.36 8.93 2.03
C PHE A 123 3.50 9.66 0.71
N CYS A 124 2.96 10.86 0.64
CA CYS A 124 3.16 11.79 -0.46
C CYS A 124 4.24 12.79 -0.04
N ALA A 125 5.39 12.81 -0.72
CA ALA A 125 6.46 13.76 -0.40
C ALA A 125 7.06 14.36 -1.67
N GLU A 126 7.50 15.61 -1.56
CA GLU A 126 8.20 16.31 -2.64
C GLU A 126 9.56 15.65 -2.95
N PRO A 127 10.09 15.85 -4.18
CA PRO A 127 11.46 15.47 -4.51
C PRO A 127 12.48 16.07 -3.54
N GLY A 128 13.33 15.22 -2.98
CA GLY A 128 14.46 15.64 -2.15
C GLY A 128 14.23 15.52 -0.64
N VAL A 129 13.01 15.19 -0.20
CA VAL A 129 12.75 14.78 1.19
C VAL A 129 13.42 13.41 1.45
N THR A 130 14.21 13.29 2.52
CA THR A 130 14.92 12.04 2.86
C THR A 130 14.01 11.03 3.56
N ASP A 131 14.47 9.78 3.73
CA ASP A 131 13.68 8.74 4.40
C ASP A 131 13.46 9.12 5.87
N GLU A 132 14.51 9.67 6.51
CA GLU A 132 14.48 10.17 7.89
C GLU A 132 13.49 11.31 8.07
N GLN A 133 13.45 12.27 7.12
CA GLN A 133 12.52 13.40 7.20
C GLN A 133 11.07 12.96 7.07
N VAL A 134 10.78 11.95 6.24
CA VAL A 134 9.44 11.35 6.20
C VAL A 134 9.13 10.70 7.53
N VAL A 135 10.03 9.87 8.08
CA VAL A 135 9.80 9.23 9.38
C VAL A 135 9.60 10.25 10.50
N GLU A 136 10.38 11.32 10.53
CA GLU A 136 10.24 12.41 11.49
C GLU A 136 8.87 13.09 11.39
N ALA A 137 8.39 13.39 10.17
CA ALA A 137 7.07 13.97 9.96
C ALA A 137 5.94 13.07 10.48
N ILE A 138 6.08 11.74 10.32
CA ILE A 138 5.12 10.75 10.82
C ILE A 138 5.11 10.71 12.34
N GLN A 139 6.30 10.62 12.94
CA GLN A 139 6.46 10.53 14.38
C GLN A 139 5.99 11.80 15.09
N ASN A 140 6.09 12.94 14.42
CA ASN A 140 5.58 14.23 14.90
C ASN A 140 4.11 14.47 14.58
N GLU A 141 3.42 13.51 13.94
CA GLU A 141 2.02 13.61 13.50
C GLU A 141 1.75 14.80 12.56
N GLU A 142 2.77 15.28 11.86
CA GLU A 142 2.69 16.38 10.88
C GLU A 142 2.09 15.91 9.55
N GLU A 143 2.30 14.64 9.21
CA GLU A 143 1.74 13.99 8.03
C GLU A 143 1.05 12.67 8.40
N TRP A 144 -0.11 12.41 7.79
CA TRP A 144 -0.88 11.20 8.01
C TRP A 144 -0.64 10.20 6.89
N PRO A 145 -0.12 8.99 7.18
CA PRO A 145 0.04 7.95 6.18
C PRO A 145 -1.29 7.55 5.57
N MET A 146 -1.26 7.13 4.31
CA MET A 146 -2.25 6.16 3.84
C MET A 146 -1.81 4.74 4.25
N ILE A 147 -2.67 4.01 4.95
CA ILE A 147 -2.38 2.62 5.36
C ILE A 147 -3.10 1.65 4.44
N PHE A 148 -2.30 0.89 3.69
CA PHE A 148 -2.78 -0.18 2.83
C PHE A 148 -2.65 -1.52 3.53
N ARG A 149 -3.67 -2.35 3.36
CA ARG A 149 -3.69 -3.74 3.82
C ARG A 149 -3.10 -4.66 2.74
N PRO A 150 -2.69 -5.89 3.12
CA PRO A 150 -2.32 -6.92 2.14
C PRO A 150 -3.52 -7.31 1.26
N PRO A 151 -3.30 -8.11 0.21
CA PRO A 151 -4.37 -8.59 -0.68
C PRO A 151 -5.61 -9.11 0.04
N PRO A 152 -6.79 -8.99 -0.58
CA PRO A 152 -7.96 -9.72 -0.13
C PRO A 152 -7.69 -11.23 -0.16
N THR A 153 -8.21 -11.94 0.83
CA THR A 153 -8.15 -13.40 0.89
C THR A 153 -9.26 -14.01 0.00
N ALA A 154 -9.19 -15.31 -0.27
CA ALA A 154 -10.25 -16.01 -0.99
C ALA A 154 -11.62 -15.92 -0.29
N GLU A 155 -11.64 -15.79 1.04
CA GLU A 155 -12.86 -15.56 1.83
C GLU A 155 -13.42 -14.15 1.60
N ASP A 156 -12.55 -13.13 1.60
CA ASP A 156 -12.94 -11.74 1.31
C ASP A 156 -13.56 -11.59 -0.10
N LEU A 157 -13.08 -12.39 -1.06
CA LEU A 157 -13.59 -12.41 -2.44
C LEU A 157 -14.81 -13.31 -2.65
N GLY A 158 -15.30 -14.01 -1.61
CA GLY A 158 -16.43 -14.94 -1.72
C GLY A 158 -16.14 -16.18 -2.58
N LEU A 159 -14.87 -16.54 -2.76
CA LEU A 159 -14.40 -17.68 -3.56
C LEU A 159 -14.38 -18.98 -2.75
N VAL A 160 -14.49 -18.90 -1.42
CA VAL A 160 -14.71 -20.07 -0.56
C VAL A 160 -16.21 -20.31 -0.45
N GLY A 161 -16.69 -21.43 -0.99
CA GLY A 161 -18.09 -21.84 -0.83
C GLY A 161 -18.46 -22.03 0.64
N PRO A 162 -19.75 -21.93 1.02
CA PRO A 162 -20.16 -22.15 2.40
C PRO A 162 -19.68 -23.53 2.89
N PRO A 163 -19.31 -23.67 4.18
CA PRO A 163 -18.91 -24.97 4.72
C PRO A 163 -20.01 -26.00 4.44
N PRO A 164 -19.65 -27.26 4.12
CA PRO A 164 -20.66 -28.28 3.88
C PRO A 164 -21.57 -28.39 5.11
N SER A 165 -22.89 -28.41 4.88
CA SER A 165 -23.85 -28.58 5.97
C SER A 165 -23.56 -29.89 6.71
N PRO A 166 -23.64 -29.92 8.05
CA PRO A 166 -23.46 -31.16 8.80
C PRO A 166 -24.50 -32.20 8.34
N PRO A 167 -24.13 -33.51 8.33
CA PRO A 167 -25.09 -34.56 8.01
C PRO A 167 -26.26 -34.52 8.99
N ALA A 168 -27.47 -34.68 8.45
CA ALA A 168 -28.74 -34.73 9.19
C ALA A 168 -28.83 -35.93 10.13
#